data_AF-A0A377TI59-F1
#
_entry.id   AF-A0A377TI59-F1
#
_cell.length_a   1.000
_cell.length_b   1.000
_cell.length_c   1.000
_cell.angle_alpha   90.00
_cell.angle_beta   90.00
_cell.angle_gamma   90.00
#
_symmetry.space_group_name_H-M   'P 1'
#
loop_
_entity.id
_entity.type
_entity.pdbx_description
1 polymer ?
#
loop_
_entity_poly.entity_id
_entity_poly.type
_entity_poly.pdbx_seq_one_letter_code
_entity_poly.pdbx_strand_id
1 'polypeptide(L)'
;MVFYIIGPQTPDIAVIKDFERHLNHRFLRKEGTVWYADFAANPFPEELPTVGDYIEGAKKTITVNAYERDPEARRACIRHYGFVCQCCGFDFENTYGELGKNFIHVHHIRPLRTLGEGYCINPVTDLVPLCPNCHAMIHRGNEARPLPVDDLRKMLRN
;
A
#
# COMPACT_ATOMS: atom_id res chain seq x y z
N MET A 1 24.48 -55.35 -9.20
CA MET A 1 23.60 -56.31 -8.49
C MET A 1 22.17 -55.94 -8.84
N VAL A 2 21.44 -56.88 -9.44
CA VAL A 2 20.13 -56.66 -10.08
C VAL A 2 19.03 -56.61 -9.03
N PHE A 3 18.08 -55.67 -9.16
CA PHE A 3 16.75 -55.81 -8.57
C PHE A 3 15.68 -55.52 -9.63
N TYR A 4 14.85 -56.52 -9.89
CA TYR A 4 13.66 -56.47 -10.75
C TYR A 4 12.51 -55.84 -9.95
N ILE A 5 11.78 -54.88 -10.52
CA ILE A 5 10.49 -54.43 -9.96
C ILE A 5 9.39 -55.02 -10.85
N ILE A 6 8.62 -55.94 -10.28
CA ILE A 6 7.40 -56.49 -10.87
C ILE A 6 6.24 -55.60 -10.38
N GLY A 7 5.62 -54.85 -11.30
CA GLY A 7 4.41 -54.08 -11.04
C GLY A 7 3.82 -53.58 -12.36
N PRO A 8 2.49 -53.66 -12.57
CA PRO A 8 1.88 -53.38 -13.86
C PRO A 8 1.99 -51.89 -14.18
N GLN A 9 2.76 -51.58 -15.23
CA GLN A 9 2.85 -50.25 -15.82
C GLN A 9 1.61 -50.03 -16.68
N THR A 10 0.57 -49.42 -16.13
CA THR A 10 -0.42 -48.70 -16.95
C THR A 10 0.20 -47.33 -17.29
N PRO A 11 0.59 -47.08 -18.56
CA PRO A 11 1.47 -45.97 -18.88
C PRO A 11 0.81 -44.58 -18.94
N ASP A 12 -0.52 -44.48 -18.76
CA ASP A 12 -1.25 -43.25 -19.06
C ASP A 12 -1.89 -42.54 -17.85
N ILE A 13 -1.55 -42.93 -16.61
CA ILE A 13 -2.07 -42.26 -15.41
C ILE A 13 -0.91 -41.85 -14.51
N ALA A 14 -0.67 -40.55 -14.41
CA ALA A 14 0.26 -39.99 -13.44
C ALA A 14 -0.29 -40.20 -12.02
N VAL A 15 0.34 -41.08 -11.25
CA VAL A 15 0.01 -41.30 -9.83
C VAL A 15 0.94 -40.44 -8.98
N ILE A 16 0.38 -39.50 -8.23
CA ILE A 16 1.12 -38.73 -7.22
C ILE A 16 1.56 -39.72 -6.14
N LYS A 17 2.88 -39.91 -5.99
CA LYS A 17 3.44 -40.89 -5.05
C LYS A 17 3.34 -40.45 -3.59
N ASP A 18 3.47 -39.16 -3.34
CA ASP A 18 3.38 -38.54 -2.02
C ASP A 18 3.18 -37.03 -2.14
N PHE A 19 2.76 -36.35 -1.07
CA PHE A 19 2.68 -34.89 -1.00
C PHE A 19 3.16 -34.36 0.35
N GLU A 20 4.03 -33.36 0.32
CA GLU A 20 4.41 -32.63 1.53
C GLU A 20 3.38 -31.55 1.86
N ARG A 21 2.86 -31.57 3.09
CA ARG A 21 1.90 -30.57 3.57
C ARG A 21 2.61 -29.36 4.14
N HIS A 22 2.76 -28.34 3.33
CA HIS A 22 3.30 -27.04 3.76
C HIS A 22 2.17 -26.02 3.97
N LEU A 23 1.75 -25.86 5.22
CA LEU A 23 0.84 -24.77 5.62
C LEU A 23 1.65 -23.49 5.72
N ASN A 24 1.38 -22.56 4.82
CA ASN A 24 1.98 -21.24 4.89
C ASN A 24 0.92 -20.20 5.21
N HIS A 25 1.25 -19.25 6.08
CA HIS A 25 0.39 -18.09 6.30
C HIS A 25 0.35 -17.24 5.02
N ARG A 26 -0.85 -16.82 4.64
CA ARG A 26 -1.11 -15.99 3.45
C ARG A 26 -2.09 -14.89 3.83
N PHE A 27 -1.94 -13.74 3.18
CA PHE A 27 -2.85 -12.61 3.30
C PHE A 27 -3.82 -12.63 2.13
N LEU A 28 -5.11 -12.60 2.42
CA LEU A 28 -6.14 -12.56 1.39
C LEU A 28 -6.26 -11.12 0.85
N ARG A 29 -6.13 -10.95 -0.46
CA ARG A 29 -6.30 -9.67 -1.16
C ARG A 29 -7.47 -9.73 -2.11
N LYS A 30 -8.13 -8.58 -2.30
CA LYS A 30 -9.22 -8.40 -3.24
C LYS A 30 -8.92 -7.26 -4.20
N GLU A 31 -8.91 -7.55 -5.50
CA GLU A 31 -8.85 -6.54 -6.55
C GLU A 31 -10.11 -6.67 -7.42
N GLY A 32 -10.99 -5.66 -7.35
CA GLY A 32 -12.29 -5.70 -8.02
C GLY A 32 -13.15 -6.87 -7.53
N THR A 33 -13.38 -7.85 -8.40
CA THR A 33 -14.15 -9.07 -8.10
C THR A 33 -13.27 -10.29 -7.77
N VAL A 34 -11.95 -10.18 -7.94
CA VAL A 34 -11.02 -11.30 -7.82
C VAL A 34 -10.38 -11.33 -6.44
N TRP A 35 -10.31 -12.53 -5.85
CA TRP A 35 -9.59 -12.80 -4.61
C TRP A 35 -8.31 -13.58 -4.90
N TYR A 36 -7.21 -13.22 -4.24
CA TYR A 36 -5.94 -13.95 -4.34
C TYR A 36 -5.21 -13.96 -3.00
N ALA A 37 -4.30 -14.92 -2.83
CA ALA A 37 -3.51 -15.11 -1.62
C ALA A 37 -2.08 -14.59 -1.86
N ASP A 38 -1.64 -13.65 -1.03
CA ASP A 38 -0.31 -13.04 -1.09
C ASP A 38 0.55 -13.45 0.11
N PHE A 39 1.86 -13.44 -0.07
CA PHE A 39 2.88 -13.79 0.92
C PHE A 39 3.27 -12.58 1.78
N ALA A 40 3.14 -11.36 1.26
CA ALA A 40 3.56 -10.15 1.95
C ALA A 40 2.42 -9.53 2.77
N ALA A 41 2.68 -9.26 4.05
CA ALA A 41 1.89 -8.29 4.82
C ALA A 41 1.98 -6.93 4.13
N ASN A 42 0.94 -6.10 4.19
CA ASN A 42 1.06 -4.75 3.67
C ASN A 42 2.04 -3.96 4.51
N PRO A 43 3.20 -3.55 3.97
CA PRO A 43 4.02 -2.59 4.67
C PRO A 43 3.22 -1.29 4.77
N PHE A 44 3.39 -0.56 5.87
CA PHE A 44 2.98 0.84 5.86
C PHE A 44 3.75 1.57 4.74
N PRO A 45 3.20 2.65 4.15
CA PRO A 45 3.89 3.37 3.05
C PRO A 45 5.31 3.85 3.41
N GLU A 46 5.60 3.96 4.71
CA GLU A 46 6.86 4.41 5.28
C GLU A 46 7.78 3.24 5.71
N GLU A 47 7.24 2.02 5.78
CA GLU A 47 7.98 0.82 6.19
C GLU A 47 8.62 0.13 5.01
N LEU A 48 9.94 -0.10 5.11
CA LEU A 48 10.62 -0.98 4.19
C LEU A 48 10.45 -2.43 4.65
N PRO A 49 10.14 -3.38 3.75
CA PRO A 49 10.20 -4.79 4.09
C PRO A 49 11.60 -5.14 4.61
N THR A 50 11.67 -5.57 5.86
CA THR A 50 12.88 -6.10 6.49
C THR A 50 12.80 -7.62 6.48
N VAL A 51 13.82 -8.26 5.89
CA VAL A 51 14.01 -9.70 5.96
C VAL A 51 15.12 -9.93 6.97
N GLY A 52 14.82 -10.47 8.16
CA GLY A 52 15.83 -10.81 9.17
C GLY A 52 15.40 -10.52 10.61
N ASP A 53 16.36 -10.68 11.53
CA ASP A 53 16.16 -10.55 12.98
C ASP A 53 15.80 -9.13 13.41
N TYR A 54 14.96 -9.03 14.44
CA TYR A 54 14.48 -7.78 15.06
C TYR A 54 15.58 -7.12 15.89
N ILE A 55 16.63 -6.61 15.23
CA ILE A 55 17.69 -5.84 15.89
C ILE A 55 17.23 -4.39 16.06
N GLU A 56 16.83 -4.03 17.28
CA GLU A 56 16.47 -2.67 17.66
C GLU A 56 17.66 -1.70 17.50
N GLY A 57 17.41 -0.51 16.97
CA GLY A 57 18.45 0.54 16.83
C GLY A 57 19.39 0.40 15.63
N ALA A 58 19.20 -0.61 14.77
CA ALA A 58 19.95 -0.73 13.53
C ALA A 58 19.66 0.46 12.60
N LYS A 59 20.71 1.22 12.23
CA LYS A 59 20.59 2.35 11.30
C LYS A 59 20.50 1.83 9.87
N LYS A 60 19.39 2.12 9.19
CA LYS A 60 19.21 1.84 7.77
C LYS A 60 19.19 3.16 7.00
N THR A 61 20.12 3.34 6.07
CA THR A 61 20.12 4.49 5.17
C THR A 61 19.21 4.17 3.98
N ILE A 62 18.22 5.02 3.75
CA ILE A 62 17.27 4.88 2.64
C ILE A 62 17.55 6.01 1.65
N THR A 63 17.97 5.65 0.45
CA THR A 63 18.08 6.61 -0.66
C THR A 63 16.72 6.70 -1.33
N VAL A 64 15.96 7.75 -1.02
CA VAL A 64 14.71 8.03 -1.71
C VAL A 64 15.02 8.76 -3.01
N ASN A 65 14.46 8.28 -4.13
CA ASN A 65 14.42 9.09 -5.34
C ASN A 65 13.53 10.28 -5.03
N ALA A 66 14.12 11.48 -4.98
CA ALA A 66 13.40 12.74 -4.94
C ALA A 66 12.74 12.96 -6.30
N TYR A 67 11.76 12.14 -6.68
CA TYR A 67 10.76 12.58 -7.64
C TYR A 67 10.17 13.86 -7.04
N GLU A 68 10.37 14.98 -7.74
CA GLU A 68 10.13 16.33 -7.25
C GLU A 68 8.68 16.49 -6.78
N ARG A 69 8.45 16.24 -5.49
CA ARG A 69 7.22 16.68 -4.83
C ARG A 69 7.40 18.18 -4.62
N ASP A 70 6.73 18.97 -5.44
CA ASP A 70 6.76 20.43 -5.31
C ASP A 70 6.19 20.84 -3.93
N PRO A 71 7.02 21.39 -3.01
CA PRO A 71 6.56 21.83 -1.70
C PRO A 71 5.54 22.98 -1.80
N GLU A 72 5.55 23.76 -2.88
CA GLU A 72 4.54 24.78 -3.14
C GLU A 72 3.20 24.14 -3.52
N ALA A 73 3.17 23.09 -4.33
CA ALA A 73 1.94 22.37 -4.64
C ALA A 73 1.29 21.79 -3.36
N ARG A 74 2.09 21.22 -2.46
CA ARG A 74 1.60 20.78 -1.14
C ARG A 74 1.03 21.94 -0.34
N ARG A 75 1.76 23.06 -0.24
CA ARG A 75 1.31 24.25 0.50
C ARG A 75 0.02 24.83 -0.10
N ALA A 76 -0.09 24.87 -1.43
CA ALA A 76 -1.29 25.33 -2.13
C ALA A 76 -2.50 24.43 -1.86
N CYS A 77 -2.32 23.11 -1.88
CA CYS A 77 -3.35 22.14 -1.50
C CYS A 77 -3.85 22.40 -0.06
N ILE A 78 -2.92 22.56 0.90
CA ILE A 78 -3.29 22.83 2.29
C ILE A 78 -3.93 24.19 2.47
N ARG A 79 -3.47 25.23 1.77
CA ARG A 79 -4.12 26.56 1.82
C ARG A 79 -5.58 26.50 1.37
N HIS A 80 -5.90 25.60 0.44
CA HIS A 80 -7.27 25.44 -0.06
C HIS A 80 -8.14 24.59 0.88
N TYR A 81 -7.64 23.43 1.31
CA TYR A 81 -8.44 22.44 2.05
C TYR A 81 -8.29 22.51 3.58
N GLY A 82 -7.30 23.25 4.09
CA GLY A 82 -6.92 23.25 5.50
C GLY A 82 -6.28 21.94 5.95
N PHE A 83 -6.36 21.68 7.25
CA PHE A 83 -5.81 20.48 7.89
C PHE A 83 -6.87 19.40 8.13
N VAL A 84 -7.89 19.38 7.26
CA VAL A 84 -9.03 18.47 7.33
C VAL A 84 -8.84 17.30 6.37
N CYS A 85 -8.92 16.08 6.91
CA CYS A 85 -8.90 14.87 6.11
C CYS A 85 -10.13 14.80 5.20
N GLN A 86 -9.91 14.80 3.89
CA GLN A 86 -11.01 14.74 2.92
C GLN A 86 -11.69 13.36 2.88
N CYS A 87 -11.12 12.33 3.51
CA CYS A 87 -11.77 11.03 3.64
C CYS A 87 -12.70 10.97 4.86
N CYS A 88 -12.17 11.11 6.08
CA CYS A 88 -12.91 10.90 7.32
C CYS A 88 -13.35 12.19 8.04
N GLY A 89 -12.98 13.36 7.54
CA GLY A 89 -13.33 14.65 8.15
C GLY A 89 -12.53 15.02 9.40
N PHE A 90 -11.55 14.20 9.82
CA PHE A 90 -10.70 14.53 10.96
C PHE A 90 -9.90 15.82 10.71
N ASP A 91 -10.05 16.79 11.61
CA ASP A 91 -9.38 18.08 11.56
C ASP A 91 -8.26 18.14 12.60
N PHE A 92 -7.01 18.22 12.14
CA PHE A 92 -5.85 18.25 13.02
C PHE A 92 -5.73 19.56 13.80
N GLU A 93 -5.98 20.71 13.17
CA GLU A 93 -5.85 22.01 13.85
C GLU A 93 -6.98 22.18 14.87
N ASN A 94 -8.21 21.81 14.52
CA ASN A 94 -9.32 21.87 15.45
C ASN A 94 -9.15 20.90 16.63
N THR A 95 -8.54 19.72 16.42
CA THR A 95 -8.37 18.70 17.48
C THR A 95 -7.14 18.94 18.35
N TYR A 96 -6.02 19.38 17.77
CA TYR A 96 -4.72 19.47 18.46
C TYR A 96 -4.17 20.91 18.56
N GLY A 97 -4.88 21.91 18.03
CA GLY A 97 -4.44 23.30 17.99
C GLY A 97 -3.17 23.47 17.14
N GLU A 98 -2.23 24.27 17.64
CA GLU A 98 -0.95 24.55 16.96
C GLU A 98 -0.16 23.29 16.60
N LEU A 99 -0.23 22.24 17.43
CA LEU A 99 0.47 20.98 17.17
C LEU A 99 -0.06 20.26 15.92
N GLY A 100 -1.34 20.45 15.60
CA GLY A 100 -1.98 19.83 14.44
C GLY A 100 -1.68 20.54 13.11
N LYS A 101 -1.16 21.77 13.16
CA LYS A 101 -0.85 22.53 11.94
C LYS A 101 0.22 21.81 11.13
N ASN A 102 0.02 21.79 9.82
CA ASN A 102 0.91 21.18 8.83
C ASN A 102 1.13 19.67 8.94
N PHE A 103 0.52 18.97 9.91
CA PHE A 103 0.74 17.54 10.14
C PHE A 103 0.09 16.64 9.07
N ILE A 104 -0.96 17.11 8.41
CA ILE A 104 -1.73 16.32 7.45
C ILE A 104 -0.89 15.84 6.24
N HIS A 105 -1.18 14.63 5.74
CA HIS A 105 -0.54 14.08 4.56
C HIS A 105 -1.26 14.56 3.30
N VAL A 106 -0.52 14.76 2.21
CA VAL A 106 -1.09 15.11 0.90
C VAL A 106 -0.83 13.96 -0.07
N HIS A 107 -1.93 13.42 -0.60
CA HIS A 107 -1.94 12.28 -1.51
C HIS A 107 -2.18 12.76 -2.95
N HIS A 108 -1.50 12.13 -3.92
CA HIS A 108 -1.77 12.38 -5.33
C HIS A 108 -2.92 11.48 -5.78
N ILE A 109 -4.01 12.05 -6.27
CA ILE A 109 -5.18 11.30 -6.75
C ILE A 109 -4.79 10.41 -7.93
N ARG A 110 -3.89 10.90 -8.78
CA ARG A 110 -3.24 10.12 -9.84
C ARG A 110 -1.80 9.81 -9.44
N PRO A 111 -1.37 8.54 -9.40
CA PRO A 111 -0.01 8.21 -9.01
C PRO A 111 1.02 8.90 -9.91
N LEU A 112 2.04 9.54 -9.32
CA LEU A 112 3.06 10.30 -10.06
C LEU A 112 3.70 9.51 -11.21
N ARG A 113 3.95 8.21 -11.04
CA ARG A 113 4.52 7.34 -12.08
C ARG A 113 3.66 7.22 -13.36
N THR A 114 2.39 7.61 -13.29
CA THR A 114 1.46 7.62 -14.43
C THR A 114 1.41 8.97 -15.15
N LEU A 115 2.00 10.00 -14.54
CA LEU A 115 2.11 11.34 -15.12
C LEU A 115 3.40 11.38 -15.93
N GLY A 116 3.30 11.80 -17.19
CA GLY A 116 4.46 11.95 -18.07
C GLY A 116 5.40 13.08 -17.60
N GLU A 117 6.61 13.10 -18.16
CA GLU A 117 7.57 14.19 -17.93
C GLU A 117 6.93 15.55 -18.28
N GLY A 118 7.07 16.54 -17.41
CA GLY A 118 6.55 17.90 -17.62
C GLY A 118 5.08 18.13 -17.27
N TYR A 119 4.38 17.18 -16.64
CA TYR A 119 3.01 17.41 -16.16
C TYR A 119 2.94 18.46 -15.05
N CYS A 120 2.17 19.53 -15.28
CA CYS A 120 1.91 20.54 -14.25
C CYS A 120 0.80 20.06 -13.30
N ILE A 121 1.17 19.85 -12.04
CA ILE A 121 0.22 19.45 -10.99
C ILE A 121 -0.73 20.60 -10.64
N ASN A 122 -2.03 20.32 -10.60
CA ASN A 122 -3.02 21.22 -10.01
C ASN A 122 -3.23 20.86 -8.52
N PRO A 123 -2.89 21.75 -7.57
CA PRO A 123 -2.99 21.48 -6.14
C PRO A 123 -4.39 21.20 -5.60
N VAL A 124 -5.43 21.53 -6.35
CA VAL A 124 -6.84 21.33 -5.95
C VAL A 124 -7.39 20.06 -6.59
N THR A 125 -7.10 19.80 -7.87
CA THR A 125 -7.71 18.66 -8.58
C THR A 125 -6.86 17.40 -8.63
N ASP A 126 -5.54 17.51 -8.41
CA ASP A 126 -4.61 16.37 -8.47
C ASP A 126 -4.14 15.91 -7.09
N LEU A 127 -4.34 16.74 -6.06
CA LEU A 127 -3.91 16.48 -4.69
C LEU A 127 -5.11 16.44 -3.74
N VAL A 128 -4.98 15.65 -2.68
CA VAL A 128 -6.01 15.52 -1.64
C VAL A 128 -5.38 15.37 -0.26
N PRO A 129 -5.77 16.17 0.75
CA PRO A 129 -5.32 15.99 2.12
C PRO A 129 -5.99 14.80 2.80
N LEU A 130 -5.20 13.96 3.47
CA LEU A 130 -5.64 12.78 4.21
C LEU A 130 -4.90 12.68 5.54
N CYS A 131 -5.58 12.18 6.58
CA CYS A 131 -4.89 11.80 7.81
C CYS A 131 -3.98 10.58 7.57
N PRO A 132 -2.95 10.35 8.41
CA PRO A 132 -2.03 9.22 8.24
C PRO A 132 -2.74 7.86 8.13
N ASN A 133 -3.82 7.68 8.91
CA ASN A 133 -4.61 6.45 8.89
C ASN A 133 -5.33 6.24 7.54
N CYS A 134 -6.04 7.26 7.04
CA CYS A 134 -6.72 7.17 5.74
C CYS A 134 -5.72 7.05 4.59
N HIS A 135 -4.59 7.76 4.67
CA HIS A 135 -3.53 7.67 3.66
C HIS A 135 -2.97 6.23 3.59
N ALA A 136 -2.69 5.61 4.73
CA ALA A 136 -2.27 4.22 4.79
C ALA A 136 -3.34 3.26 4.25
N MET A 137 -4.63 3.49 4.57
CA MET A 137 -5.71 2.60 4.11
C MET A 137 -5.92 2.65 2.60
N ILE A 138 -5.76 3.82 1.97
CA ILE A 138 -5.84 3.97 0.51
C ILE A 138 -4.80 3.08 -0.21
N HIS A 139 -3.62 2.88 0.38
CA HIS A 139 -2.53 2.11 -0.20
C HIS A 139 -2.52 0.63 0.23
N ARG A 140 -3.33 0.24 1.21
CA ARG A 140 -3.34 -1.12 1.80
C ARG A 140 -3.80 -2.23 0.82
N GLY A 141 -4.23 -1.94 -0.39
CA GLY A 141 -4.49 -2.98 -1.40
C GLY A 141 -3.31 -3.16 -2.34
N ASN A 142 -2.88 -2.05 -2.92
CA ASN A 142 -1.91 -1.99 -3.98
C ASN A 142 -1.32 -0.57 -3.99
N GLU A 143 -0.04 -0.42 -3.64
CA GLU A 143 0.67 0.87 -3.66
C GLU A 143 0.68 1.49 -5.07
N ALA A 144 0.72 0.64 -6.10
CA ALA A 144 0.65 1.09 -7.47
C ALA A 144 -0.77 1.56 -7.83
N ARG A 145 -1.81 0.98 -7.26
CA ARG A 145 -3.19 1.36 -7.55
C ARG A 145 -3.93 1.71 -6.27
N PRO A 146 -3.72 2.93 -5.75
CA PRO A 146 -4.39 3.39 -4.55
C PRO A 146 -5.90 3.37 -4.73
N LEU A 147 -6.63 3.02 -3.67
CA LEU A 147 -8.09 3.05 -3.66
C LEU A 147 -8.60 4.50 -3.79
N PRO A 148 -9.61 4.78 -4.63
CA PRO A 148 -10.21 6.11 -4.69
C PRO A 148 -10.71 6.57 -3.32
N VAL A 149 -10.48 7.84 -2.97
CA VAL A 149 -10.88 8.42 -1.68
C VAL A 149 -12.36 8.20 -1.39
N ASP A 150 -13.21 8.37 -2.41
CA ASP A 150 -14.67 8.18 -2.28
C ASP A 150 -15.05 6.74 -1.97
N ASP A 151 -14.31 5.76 -2.49
CA ASP A 151 -14.55 4.36 -2.21
C ASP A 151 -14.09 4.01 -0.79
N LEU A 152 -12.93 4.53 -0.35
CA LEU A 152 -12.51 4.38 1.04
C LEU A 152 -13.54 5.02 1.99
N ARG A 153 -14.08 6.20 1.65
CA ARG A 153 -15.08 6.89 2.46
C ARG A 153 -16.33 6.04 2.67
N LYS A 154 -16.80 5.31 1.64
CA LYS A 154 -17.95 4.39 1.74
C LYS A 154 -17.67 3.18 2.65
N MET A 155 -16.40 2.85 2.90
CA MET A 155 -16.01 1.72 3.77
C MET A 155 -15.92 2.11 5.24
N LEU A 156 -15.94 3.41 5.58
CA LEU A 156 -15.94 3.88 6.96
C LEU A 156 -17.23 3.44 7.66
N ARG A 157 -17.08 2.84 8.84
CA ARG A 157 -18.19 2.49 9.73
C ARG A 157 -18.21 3.55 10.83
N ASN A 158 -18.97 4.62 10.59
CA ASN A 158 -19.20 5.66 11.59
C ASN A 158 -20.28 5.21 12.58
#